data_AF-A0A532ARC4-F1
#
_entry.id   AF-A0A532ARC4-F1
#
_cell.length_a   1.000
_cell.length_b   1.000
_cell.length_c   1.000
_cell.angle_alpha   90.00
_cell.angle_beta   90.00
_cell.angle_gamma   90.00
#
_symmetry.space_group_name_H-M   'P 1'
#
loop_
_entity.id
_entity.type
_entity.pdbx_description
1 polymer ?
#
loop_
_entity_poly.entity_id
_entity_poly.type
_entity_poly.pdbx_seq_one_letter_code
_entity_poly.pdbx_strand_id
1 'polypeptide(L)'
;IHEAQQLSGIEIKTLADARRAAKVIHAFGCKYVLIKGGHLLAERGTDLLYDGRFFNVFKGEFIDTPHTHGTGCTLASAIAAHLARGKSMNDAVQTAKAYLTEAIRHSLAIGHGTGPTNHFYFLQS
;
A
#
# COMPACT_ATOMS: atom_id res chain seq x y z
N ILE A 1 -1.59 -4.42 6.85
CA ILE A 1 -1.40 -4.82 8.27
C ILE A 1 -2.06 -6.14 8.61
N HIS A 2 -3.39 -6.24 8.64
CA HIS A 2 -4.09 -7.47 9.04
C HIS A 2 -3.63 -8.74 8.30
N GLU A 3 -3.60 -8.71 6.96
CA GLU A 3 -3.12 -9.83 6.13
C GLU A 3 -1.68 -10.24 6.48
N ALA A 4 -0.80 -9.25 6.72
CA ALA A 4 0.59 -9.52 7.09
C ALA A 4 0.69 -10.15 8.49
N GLN A 5 -0.19 -9.81 9.43
CA GLN A 5 -0.24 -10.46 10.74
C GLN A 5 -0.65 -11.92 10.60
N GLN A 6 -1.66 -12.22 9.78
CA GLN A 6 -2.11 -13.59 9.54
C GLN A 6 -1.02 -14.44 8.89
N LEU A 7 -0.31 -13.90 7.89
CA LEU A 7 0.75 -14.62 7.19
C LEU A 7 2.01 -14.82 8.03
N SER A 8 2.38 -13.84 8.85
CA SER A 8 3.62 -13.89 9.64
C SER A 8 3.46 -14.46 11.05
N GLY A 9 2.23 -14.53 11.57
CA GLY A 9 1.96 -14.83 12.98
C GLY A 9 2.41 -13.73 13.96
N ILE A 10 2.84 -12.56 13.47
CA ILE A 10 3.35 -11.45 14.29
C ILE A 10 2.25 -10.40 14.43
N GLU A 11 1.98 -9.97 15.65
CA GLU A 11 1.16 -8.78 15.89
C GLU A 11 1.93 -7.52 15.45
N ILE A 12 1.34 -6.70 14.58
CA ILE A 12 2.01 -5.54 14.00
C ILE A 12 1.40 -4.25 14.56
N LYS A 13 2.12 -3.60 15.47
CA LYS A 13 1.75 -2.30 16.07
C LYS A 13 2.68 -1.18 15.64
N THR A 14 3.90 -1.52 15.24
CA THR A 14 4.96 -0.57 14.90
C THR A 14 5.61 -0.91 13.55
N LEU A 15 6.38 0.03 13.01
CA LEU A 15 7.20 -0.21 11.83
C LEU A 15 8.26 -1.31 12.07
N ALA A 16 8.75 -1.44 13.31
CA ALA A 16 9.67 -2.51 13.69
C ALA A 16 9.00 -3.89 13.59
N ASP A 17 7.74 -4.01 14.01
CA ASP A 17 6.96 -5.24 13.86
C ASP A 17 6.70 -5.56 12.39
N ALA A 18 6.37 -4.55 11.58
CA ALA A 18 6.20 -4.72 10.14
C ALA A 18 7.50 -5.23 9.48
N ARG A 19 8.67 -4.75 9.90
CA ARG A 19 9.97 -5.27 9.42
C ARG A 19 10.17 -6.75 9.77
N ARG A 20 9.78 -7.17 10.98
CA ARG A 20 9.85 -8.59 11.38
C ARG A 20 8.88 -9.44 10.55
N ALA A 21 7.64 -9.00 10.40
CA ALA A 21 6.63 -9.68 9.59
C ALA A 21 7.06 -9.81 8.13
N ALA A 22 7.64 -8.76 7.53
CA ALA A 22 8.12 -8.79 6.16
C ALA A 22 9.22 -9.84 5.94
N LYS A 23 10.13 -10.02 6.91
CA LYS A 23 11.16 -11.06 6.85
C LYS A 23 10.56 -12.47 6.90
N VAL A 24 9.57 -12.70 7.76
CA VAL A 24 8.86 -14.00 7.84
C VAL A 24 8.16 -14.31 6.52
N ILE A 25 7.40 -13.35 5.99
CA ILE A 25 6.67 -13.54 4.72
C ILE A 25 7.65 -13.75 3.56
N HIS A 26 8.77 -13.04 3.52
CA HIS A 26 9.80 -13.23 2.51
C HIS A 26 10.38 -14.64 2.53
N ALA A 27 10.49 -15.27 3.72
CA ALA A 27 10.96 -16.65 3.85
C ALA A 27 10.05 -17.68 3.15
N PHE A 28 8.82 -17.31 2.76
CA PHE A 28 7.95 -18.14 1.93
C PHE A 28 8.35 -18.15 0.44
N GLY A 29 9.39 -17.42 0.04
CA GLY A 29 9.96 -17.45 -1.31
C GLY A 29 9.63 -16.25 -2.19
N CYS A 30 8.92 -15.24 -1.65
CA CYS A 30 8.65 -13.99 -2.38
C CYS A 30 9.93 -13.17 -2.56
N LYS A 31 10.21 -12.68 -3.78
CA LYS A 31 11.36 -11.77 -4.03
C LYS A 31 11.22 -10.41 -3.36
N TYR A 32 9.99 -9.94 -3.17
CA TYR A 32 9.66 -8.67 -2.55
C TYR A 32 8.42 -8.84 -1.67
N VAL A 33 8.39 -8.12 -0.55
CA VAL A 33 7.23 -8.06 0.36
C VAL A 33 6.88 -6.61 0.64
N LEU A 34 5.69 -6.18 0.23
CA LEU A 34 5.16 -4.85 0.53
C LEU A 34 4.08 -4.96 1.62
N ILE A 35 4.35 -4.42 2.80
CA ILE A 35 3.37 -4.30 3.88
C ILE A 35 2.80 -2.88 3.88
N LYS A 36 1.51 -2.77 3.57
CA LYS A 36 0.78 -1.51 3.70
C LYS A 36 0.55 -1.15 5.16
N GLY A 37 0.90 0.08 5.53
CA GLY A 37 0.78 0.60 6.90
C GLY A 37 -0.27 1.68 7.07
N GLY A 38 -1.21 1.85 6.13
CA GLY A 38 -2.36 2.78 6.26
C GLY A 38 -3.08 2.76 7.62
N HIS A 39 -3.04 1.65 8.36
CA HIS A 39 -3.67 1.49 9.68
C HIS A 39 -2.70 1.49 10.87
N LEU A 40 -1.41 1.80 10.68
CA LEU A 40 -0.47 1.98 11.79
C LEU A 40 -0.72 3.34 12.44
N LEU A 41 -1.14 3.37 13.71
CA LEU A 41 -1.53 4.62 14.39
C LEU A 41 -0.46 5.71 14.35
N ALA A 42 0.81 5.36 14.61
CA ALA A 42 1.92 6.32 14.62
C ALA A 42 2.53 6.61 13.23
N GLU A 43 2.21 5.79 12.23
CA GLU A 43 2.87 5.77 10.91
C GLU A 43 1.79 5.65 9.80
N ARG A 44 0.65 6.33 9.99
CA ARG A 44 -0.49 6.25 9.07
C ARG A 44 -0.04 6.66 7.67
N GLY A 45 -0.43 5.87 6.69
CA GLY A 45 -0.07 6.12 5.30
C GLY A 45 1.37 5.75 4.95
N THR A 46 2.15 5.13 5.84
CA THR A 46 3.50 4.61 5.54
C THR A 46 3.42 3.16 5.03
N ASP A 47 4.09 2.83 3.93
CA ASP A 47 4.24 1.43 3.45
C ASP A 47 5.69 0.99 3.55
N LEU A 48 5.91 -0.30 3.78
CA LEU A 48 7.24 -0.89 3.94
C LEU A 48 7.47 -1.98 2.88
N LEU A 49 8.47 -1.80 2.03
CA LEU A 49 8.95 -2.81 1.09
C LEU A 49 10.20 -3.47 1.63
N TYR A 50 10.29 -4.79 1.51
CA TYR A 50 11.48 -5.59 1.79
C TYR A 50 11.86 -6.37 0.53
N ASP A 51 13.14 -6.30 0.12
CA ASP A 51 13.68 -6.97 -1.08
C ASP A 51 14.52 -8.23 -0.75
N GLY A 52 14.52 -8.65 0.51
CA GLY A 52 15.36 -9.73 1.02
C GLY A 52 16.69 -9.27 1.64
N ARG A 53 17.07 -8.00 1.50
CA ARG A 53 18.30 -7.42 2.06
C ARG A 53 18.03 -6.07 2.73
N PHE A 54 17.39 -5.17 2.01
CA PHE A 54 17.11 -3.81 2.42
C PHE A 54 15.62 -3.56 2.56
N PHE A 55 15.31 -2.54 3.35
CA PHE A 55 13.96 -2.07 3.55
C PHE A 55 13.83 -0.66 2.99
N ASN A 56 12.79 -0.43 2.20
CA ASN A 56 12.42 0.88 1.71
C ASN A 56 11.08 1.30 2.31
N VAL A 57 11.02 2.53 2.79
CA VAL A 57 9.85 3.10 3.44
C VAL A 57 9.25 4.15 2.51
N PHE A 58 7.98 3.96 2.16
CA PHE A 58 7.24 4.85 1.28
C PHE A 58 6.23 5.60 2.12
N LYS A 59 6.49 6.88 2.38
CA LYS A 59 5.58 7.78 3.08
C LYS A 59 4.53 8.33 2.12
N GLY A 60 3.32 8.53 2.62
CA GLY A 60 2.22 9.13 1.88
C GLY A 60 1.31 9.87 2.85
N GLU A 61 0.53 10.80 2.34
CA GLU A 61 -0.48 11.48 3.13
C GLU A 61 -1.57 10.49 3.54
N PHE A 62 -1.93 10.48 4.82
CA PHE A 62 -3.10 9.74 5.25
C PHE A 62 -4.34 10.61 5.04
N ILE A 63 -5.18 10.21 4.09
CA ILE A 63 -6.47 10.86 3.82
C ILE A 63 -7.54 10.24 4.72
N ASP A 64 -8.12 11.05 5.61
CA ASP A 64 -9.19 10.61 6.52
C ASP A 64 -10.54 10.60 5.79
N THR A 65 -10.84 9.47 5.15
CA THR A 65 -12.08 9.26 4.41
C THR A 65 -12.64 7.86 4.67
N PRO A 66 -13.97 7.70 4.75
CA PRO A 66 -14.60 6.38 4.81
C PRO A 66 -14.62 5.67 3.44
N HIS A 67 -14.16 6.32 2.36
CA HIS A 67 -14.23 5.82 0.99
C HIS A 67 -12.92 5.17 0.54
N THR A 68 -12.59 4.05 1.17
CA THR A 68 -11.32 3.31 0.95
C THR A 68 -11.51 1.96 0.25
N HIS A 69 -12.69 1.72 -0.34
CA HIS A 69 -12.94 0.48 -1.05
C HIS A 69 -12.04 0.41 -2.29
N GLY A 70 -11.41 -0.75 -2.51
CA GLY A 70 -10.52 -0.97 -3.64
C GLY A 70 -9.07 -0.52 -3.45
N THR A 71 -8.71 0.19 -2.38
CA THR A 71 -7.34 0.73 -2.17
C THR A 71 -6.22 -0.31 -2.35
N GLY A 72 -6.43 -1.54 -1.87
CA GLY A 72 -5.48 -2.64 -2.06
C GLY A 72 -5.36 -3.10 -3.51
N CYS A 73 -6.49 -3.31 -4.19
CA CYS A 73 -6.53 -3.73 -5.59
C CYS A 73 -5.93 -2.65 -6.49
N THR A 74 -6.27 -1.38 -6.27
CA THR A 74 -5.75 -0.23 -6.99
C THR A 74 -4.23 -0.14 -6.85
N LEU A 75 -3.69 -0.29 -5.63
CA LEU A 75 -2.24 -0.28 -5.42
C LEU A 75 -1.54 -1.41 -6.17
N ALA A 76 -2.02 -2.65 -6.02
CA ALA A 76 -1.41 -3.81 -6.65
C ALA A 76 -1.43 -3.70 -8.18
N SER A 77 -2.57 -3.28 -8.75
CA SER A 77 -2.73 -3.06 -10.19
C SER A 77 -1.80 -1.96 -10.70
N ALA A 78 -1.66 -0.85 -9.98
CA ALA A 78 -0.76 0.24 -10.35
C ALA A 78 0.72 -0.19 -10.30
N ILE A 79 1.12 -0.97 -9.30
CA ILE A 79 2.48 -1.55 -9.22
C ILE A 79 2.72 -2.44 -10.44
N ALA A 80 1.80 -3.38 -10.72
CA ALA A 80 1.93 -4.29 -11.85
C ALA A 80 2.04 -3.55 -13.19
N ALA A 81 1.22 -2.52 -13.41
CA ALA A 81 1.26 -1.68 -14.61
C ALA A 81 2.59 -0.93 -14.75
N HIS A 82 3.16 -0.43 -13.66
CA HIS A 82 4.46 0.24 -13.68
C HIS A 82 5.62 -0.72 -13.93
N LEU A 83 5.59 -1.92 -13.35
CA LEU A 83 6.56 -2.97 -13.64
C LEU A 83 6.52 -3.39 -15.11
N ALA A 84 5.32 -3.55 -15.69
CA ALA A 84 5.14 -3.86 -17.11
C ALA A 84 5.71 -2.77 -18.03
N ARG A 85 5.80 -1.53 -17.55
CA ARG A 85 6.45 -0.40 -18.25
C ARG A 85 7.97 -0.33 -18.03
N GLY A 86 8.57 -1.34 -17.40
CA GLY A 86 10.01 -1.43 -17.17
C GLY A 86 10.53 -0.63 -15.97
N LYS A 87 9.66 -0.14 -15.08
CA LYS A 87 10.11 0.54 -13.85
C LYS A 87 10.74 -0.46 -12.88
N SER A 88 11.68 0.02 -12.06
CA SER A 88 12.18 -0.74 -10.90
C SER A 88 11.06 -0.98 -9.88
N MET A 89 11.22 -1.97 -8.99
CA MET A 89 10.23 -2.23 -7.94
C MET A 89 10.02 -1.02 -7.03
N ASN A 90 11.10 -0.33 -6.63
CA ASN A 90 10.99 0.86 -5.80
C ASN A 90 10.22 1.98 -6.52
N ASP A 91 10.54 2.23 -7.79
CA ASP A 91 9.85 3.28 -8.56
C ASP A 91 8.38 2.92 -8.81
N ALA A 92 8.09 1.63 -9.05
CA ALA A 92 6.74 1.15 -9.24
C ALA A 92 5.89 1.34 -7.98
N VAL A 93 6.42 0.97 -6.80
CA VAL A 93 5.74 1.17 -5.51
C VAL A 93 5.58 2.66 -5.20
N GLN A 94 6.64 3.47 -5.37
CA GLN A 94 6.58 4.91 -5.13
C GLN A 94 5.51 5.58 -5.99
N THR A 95 5.49 5.26 -7.30
CA THR A 95 4.51 5.87 -8.22
C THR A 95 3.09 5.38 -7.93
N ALA A 96 2.92 4.08 -7.67
CA ALA A 96 1.61 3.50 -7.35
C ALA A 96 1.04 4.06 -6.05
N LYS A 97 1.89 4.32 -5.05
CA LYS A 97 1.49 4.95 -3.80
C LYS A 97 1.02 6.39 -4.01
N ALA A 98 1.73 7.18 -4.80
CA ALA A 98 1.32 8.53 -5.16
C ALA A 98 -0.03 8.52 -5.89
N TYR A 99 -0.18 7.65 -6.89
CA TYR A 99 -1.43 7.43 -7.61
C TYR A 99 -2.59 7.06 -6.66
N LEU A 100 -2.38 6.10 -5.76
CA LEU A 100 -3.39 5.70 -4.79
C LEU A 100 -3.79 6.85 -3.87
N THR A 101 -2.83 7.64 -3.40
CA THR A 101 -3.09 8.77 -2.49
C THR A 101 -4.05 9.75 -3.14
N GLU A 102 -3.82 10.12 -4.40
CA GLU A 102 -4.71 11.01 -5.13
C GLU A 102 -6.06 10.35 -5.48
N ALA A 103 -6.07 9.06 -5.80
CA ALA A 103 -7.32 8.33 -6.01
C ALA A 103 -8.20 8.27 -4.75
N ILE A 104 -7.59 8.21 -3.55
CA ILE A 104 -8.30 8.31 -2.28
C ILE A 104 -8.74 9.75 -2.01
N ARG A 105 -7.87 10.75 -2.25
CA ARG A 105 -8.18 12.17 -2.08
C ARG A 105 -9.42 12.58 -2.87
N HIS A 106 -9.54 12.08 -4.09
CA HIS A 106 -10.66 12.34 -4.98
C HIS A 106 -11.74 11.25 -4.93
N SER A 107 -11.78 10.44 -3.87
CA SER A 107 -12.74 9.33 -3.70
C SER A 107 -14.19 9.76 -3.88
N LEU A 108 -15.01 8.82 -4.34
CA LEU A 108 -16.39 9.10 -4.73
C LEU A 108 -17.35 8.63 -3.64
N ALA A 109 -18.18 9.54 -3.13
CA ALA A 109 -19.26 9.24 -2.19
C ALA A 109 -20.48 8.64 -2.94
N ILE A 110 -20.31 7.46 -3.52
CA ILE A 110 -21.35 6.77 -4.30
C ILE A 110 -21.92 5.60 -3.48
N GLY A 111 -23.25 5.55 -3.40
CA GLY A 111 -23.97 4.55 -2.62
C GLY A 111 -24.07 4.91 -1.12
N HIS A 112 -24.63 4.00 -0.33
CA HIS A 112 -24.86 4.20 1.12
C HIS A 112 -23.74 3.63 2.01
N GLY A 113 -22.63 3.16 1.43
CA GLY A 113 -21.53 2.49 2.14
C GLY A 113 -20.14 3.10 1.86
N THR A 114 -19.09 2.30 2.05
CA THR A 114 -17.71 2.68 1.72
C THR A 114 -17.54 2.85 0.22
N GLY A 115 -17.64 4.09 -0.26
CA GLY A 115 -17.37 4.48 -1.64
C GLY A 115 -15.97 4.07 -2.16
N PRO A 116 -15.81 3.96 -3.49
CA PRO A 116 -14.55 3.57 -4.13
C PRO A 116 -13.56 4.72 -4.25
N THR A 117 -12.29 4.38 -4.45
CA THR A 117 -11.27 5.34 -4.92
C THR A 117 -11.58 5.81 -6.35
N ASN A 118 -11.24 7.06 -6.66
CA ASN A 118 -11.41 7.61 -8.01
C ASN A 118 -10.19 7.34 -8.89
N HIS A 119 -10.31 6.33 -9.75
CA HIS A 119 -9.24 5.92 -10.66
C HIS A 119 -8.94 6.96 -11.77
N PHE A 120 -9.89 7.87 -12.03
CA PHE A 120 -9.87 8.85 -13.12
C PHE A 120 -9.79 10.29 -12.59
N TYR A 121 -9.23 10.49 -11.39
CA TYR A 121 -9.12 11.82 -10.77
C TYR A 121 -8.45 12.85 -11.69
N PHE A 122 -7.57 12.41 -12.60
CA PHE A 122 -6.85 13.24 -13.55
C PHE A 122 -7.60 13.55 -14.86
N LEU A 123 -8.78 12.97 -15.08
CA LEU A 123 -9.63 13.27 -16.25
C LEU A 123 -10.68 14.35 -15.96
N GLN A 124 -10.81 14.77 -14.70
CA GLN A 124 -11.71 15.83 -14.27
C GLN A 124 -10.91 17.12 -14.11
N SER A 125 -10.58 17.75 -15.24
CA SER A 125 -9.97 19.08 -15.33
C SER A 125 -10.83 19.99 -16.17
#